data_AF-A0A958RMK1-F1
#
_entry.id   AF-A0A958RMK1-F1
#
_cell.length_a   1.000
_cell.length_b   1.000
_cell.length_c   1.000
_cell.angle_alpha   90.00
_cell.angle_beta   90.00
_cell.angle_gamma   90.00
#
_symmetry.space_group_name_H-M   'P 1'
#
loop_
_entity.id
_entity.type
_entity.pdbx_description
1 polymer ?
#
loop_
_entity_poly.entity_id
_entity_poly.type
_entity_poly.pdbx_seq_one_letter_code
_entity_poly.pdbx_strand_id
1 'polypeptide(L)'
;GVVAFIIYNRFVAQPIQKKGTASDVKNLAMEAITIGDYNEALQLFQKANRLNPSDKGIFAYLGTLEIQVGGQTVEGRRKLQEVVTSGKGVFPKLAVTAIGIADLIDGESRTADEHFKKAISQDTYYAPAKINLGASALQRQEYQTARDWLYSVVDQGTEEGAAYLMLAEANVNLFKQEKRRSYLEQGQKQLTRLMQTTYDYYQESALMLAYMDFVVGNLDGVMKRVELILDVDPQMTDDHRHDLFVYRGRISWEALSKTCVTMAKDLEQTARVKALRGYCLFRGGNEVEALKWADDAAAQGVKDPLVQAVYAYVLDGVGQETRASVALGKANDLNRKTKLMLPKVLQARFYSRSNKHELALKQWLDVYGLDDKSIVGLTGIAQSHFAKKNYSEAQSYLFDGFRLSRSYRPLIRLKKEAEREGLLPKDSF
;
A
#
# COMPACT_ATOMS: atom_id res chain seq x y z
N GLY A 1 -0.69 -22.68 -5.95
CA GLY A 1 -1.61 -22.19 -4.90
C GLY A 1 -1.42 -22.73 -3.49
N VAL A 2 -0.31 -23.40 -3.09
CA VAL A 2 -0.02 -23.69 -1.66
C VAL A 2 1.46 -23.42 -1.29
N VAL A 3 2.29 -22.99 -2.25
CA VAL A 3 3.74 -22.80 -2.05
C VAL A 3 4.13 -21.34 -1.84
N ALA A 4 3.26 -20.38 -2.22
CA ALA A 4 3.45 -18.94 -1.98
C ALA A 4 3.27 -18.52 -0.50
N PHE A 5 2.83 -19.44 0.37
CA PHE A 5 2.62 -19.18 1.81
C PHE A 5 3.77 -19.71 2.70
N ILE A 6 4.75 -20.43 2.14
CA ILE A 6 5.71 -21.21 2.95
C ILE A 6 7.09 -20.52 3.13
N ILE A 7 7.42 -19.47 2.37
CA ILE A 7 8.76 -18.84 2.48
C ILE A 7 8.76 -17.48 3.20
N TYR A 8 7.60 -16.92 3.56
CA TYR A 8 7.55 -15.74 4.44
C TYR A 8 7.84 -16.07 5.93
N ASN A 9 7.91 -17.36 6.29
CA ASN A 9 7.98 -17.83 7.68
C ASN A 9 9.39 -18.27 8.15
N ARG A 10 10.48 -17.85 7.51
CA ARG A 10 11.85 -18.21 7.97
C ARG A 10 12.80 -17.07 8.32
N PHE A 11 12.28 -15.85 8.40
CA PHE A 11 12.89 -14.73 9.15
C PHE A 11 12.00 -14.31 10.34
N VAL A 12 11.16 -15.24 10.83
CA VAL A 12 10.53 -15.10 12.14
C VAL A 12 11.60 -15.49 13.15
N ALA A 13 12.05 -14.51 13.93
CA ALA A 13 12.88 -14.71 15.11
C ALA A 13 12.38 -15.95 15.88
N GLN A 14 13.30 -16.79 16.38
CA GLN A 14 12.95 -17.93 17.21
C GLN A 14 11.87 -17.54 18.23
N PRO A 15 10.80 -18.32 18.40
CA PRO A 15 9.75 -17.95 19.33
C PRO A 15 10.36 -17.91 20.72
N ILE A 16 10.50 -16.69 21.27
CA ILE A 16 10.82 -16.51 22.68
C ILE A 16 9.66 -17.15 23.45
N GLN A 17 9.82 -18.42 23.84
CA GLN A 17 8.99 -19.08 24.83
C GLN A 17 9.28 -18.47 26.21
N LYS A 18 8.91 -17.20 26.39
CA LYS A 18 8.41 -16.75 27.69
C LYS A 18 6.90 -16.87 27.61
N LYS A 19 6.27 -17.49 28.60
CA LYS A 19 4.83 -17.34 28.85
C LYS A 19 4.57 -15.86 29.18
N GLY A 20 4.54 -15.02 28.15
CA GLY A 20 4.31 -13.58 28.29
C GLY A 20 2.92 -13.35 28.87
N THR A 21 2.82 -12.36 29.75
CA THR A 21 1.54 -11.90 30.26
C THR A 21 0.68 -11.36 29.12
N ALA A 22 -0.63 -11.17 29.35
CA ALA A 22 -1.50 -10.52 28.36
C ALA A 22 -0.94 -9.15 27.93
N SER A 23 -0.31 -8.42 28.86
CA SER A 23 0.30 -7.13 28.59
C SER A 23 1.53 -7.24 27.68
N ASP A 24 2.39 -8.25 27.88
CA ASP A 24 3.57 -8.45 27.03
C ASP A 24 3.16 -8.76 25.59
N VAL A 25 2.17 -9.65 25.41
CA VAL A 25 1.67 -10.01 24.09
C VAL A 25 0.96 -8.83 23.43
N LYS A 26 0.22 -8.03 24.20
CA LYS A 26 -0.38 -6.78 23.72
C LYS A 26 0.67 -5.77 23.24
N ASN A 27 1.79 -5.64 23.95
CA ASN A 27 2.88 -4.74 23.53
C ASN A 27 3.51 -5.21 22.21
N LEU A 28 3.72 -6.51 22.03
CA LEU A 28 4.15 -7.08 20.74
C LEU A 28 3.11 -6.81 19.63
N ALA A 29 1.82 -6.91 19.95
CA ALA A 29 0.76 -6.61 18.99
C ALA A 29 0.78 -5.14 18.55
N MET A 30 0.96 -4.22 19.51
CA MET A 30 1.15 -2.79 19.23
C MET A 30 2.43 -2.53 18.43
N GLU A 31 3.50 -3.27 18.70
CA GLU A 31 4.73 -3.22 17.95
C GLU A 31 4.52 -3.57 16.47
N ALA A 32 3.75 -4.64 16.21
CA ALA A 32 3.34 -5.06 14.87
C ALA A 32 2.45 -4.00 14.20
N ILE A 33 1.51 -3.37 14.92
CA ILE A 33 0.74 -2.21 14.40
C ILE A 33 1.67 -1.07 13.98
N THR A 34 2.67 -0.73 14.80
CA THR A 34 3.63 0.33 14.49
C THR A 34 4.48 0.00 13.26
N ILE A 35 4.72 -1.28 12.98
CA ILE A 35 5.38 -1.72 11.73
C ILE A 35 4.41 -1.69 10.55
N GLY A 36 3.09 -1.82 10.78
CA GLY A 36 2.10 -2.05 9.72
C GLY A 36 1.86 -3.54 9.42
N ASP A 37 2.31 -4.43 10.31
CA ASP A 37 2.17 -5.88 10.18
C ASP A 37 0.84 -6.35 10.75
N TYR A 38 -0.27 -5.91 10.14
CA TYR A 38 -1.61 -6.09 10.71
C TYR A 38 -2.04 -7.55 10.84
N ASN A 39 -1.57 -8.45 9.96
CA ASN A 39 -1.82 -9.89 10.10
C ASN A 39 -1.16 -10.47 11.37
N GLU A 40 0.08 -10.08 11.64
CA GLU A 40 0.76 -10.48 12.87
C GLU A 40 0.11 -9.83 14.10
N ALA A 41 -0.22 -8.53 14.01
CA ALA A 41 -0.94 -7.84 15.06
C ALA A 41 -2.28 -8.52 15.40
N LEU A 42 -3.04 -8.96 14.38
CA LEU A 42 -4.30 -9.70 14.56
C LEU A 42 -4.07 -10.99 15.35
N GLN A 43 -3.08 -11.80 14.96
CA GLN A 43 -2.75 -13.04 15.67
C GLN A 43 -2.31 -12.78 17.12
N LEU A 44 -1.48 -11.75 17.34
CA LEU A 44 -1.00 -11.38 18.67
C LEU A 44 -2.13 -10.82 19.55
N PHE A 45 -3.02 -9.99 19.02
CA PHE A 45 -4.19 -9.50 19.76
C PHE A 45 -5.19 -10.62 20.07
N GLN A 46 -5.39 -11.58 19.17
CA GLN A 46 -6.18 -12.79 19.47
C GLN A 46 -5.57 -13.58 20.63
N LYS A 47 -4.24 -13.71 20.66
CA LYS A 47 -3.53 -14.36 21.77
C LYS A 47 -3.64 -13.55 23.06
N ALA A 48 -3.45 -12.23 23.01
CA ALA A 48 -3.58 -11.35 24.18
C ALA A 48 -5.00 -11.39 24.76
N ASN A 49 -6.03 -11.42 23.90
CA ASN A 49 -7.43 -11.56 24.29
C ASN A 49 -7.71 -12.87 25.03
N ARG A 50 -7.12 -14.00 24.58
CA ARG A 50 -7.23 -15.29 25.30
C ARG A 50 -6.63 -15.24 26.70
N LEU A 51 -5.59 -14.43 26.91
CA LEU A 51 -4.90 -14.28 28.19
C LEU A 51 -5.60 -13.28 29.13
N ASN A 52 -6.25 -12.25 28.59
CA ASN A 52 -7.09 -11.32 29.35
C ASN A 52 -8.33 -10.89 28.55
N PRO A 53 -9.45 -11.61 28.69
CA PRO A 53 -10.67 -11.34 27.94
C PRO A 53 -11.42 -10.05 28.32
N SER A 54 -10.94 -9.30 29.33
CA SER A 54 -11.64 -8.11 29.85
C SER A 54 -11.00 -6.78 29.46
N ASP A 55 -9.81 -6.79 28.85
CA ASP A 55 -9.07 -5.58 28.47
C ASP A 55 -9.72 -4.88 27.25
N LYS A 56 -10.39 -3.76 27.49
CA LYS A 56 -11.04 -2.96 26.44
C LYS A 56 -10.05 -2.33 25.44
N GLY A 57 -8.78 -2.15 25.84
CA GLY A 57 -7.74 -1.72 24.93
C GLY A 57 -7.39 -2.81 23.90
N ILE A 58 -7.45 -4.09 24.29
CA ILE A 58 -7.33 -5.21 23.35
C ILE A 58 -8.51 -5.20 22.38
N PHE A 59 -9.72 -4.98 22.87
CA PHE A 59 -10.93 -5.03 22.05
C PHE A 59 -10.94 -3.94 20.97
N ALA A 60 -10.46 -2.73 21.28
CA ALA A 60 -10.41 -1.62 20.33
C ALA A 60 -9.57 -1.96 19.10
N TYR A 61 -8.38 -2.54 19.28
CA TYR A 61 -7.52 -2.92 18.15
C TYR A 61 -7.91 -4.25 17.54
N LEU A 62 -8.23 -5.27 18.35
CA LEU A 62 -8.63 -6.59 17.86
C LEU A 62 -9.90 -6.49 17.00
N GLY A 63 -10.93 -5.79 17.47
CA GLY A 63 -12.16 -5.64 16.71
C GLY A 63 -11.95 -4.91 15.39
N THR A 64 -11.09 -3.88 15.37
CA THR A 64 -10.74 -3.15 14.15
C THR A 64 -9.96 -4.04 13.16
N LEU A 65 -9.00 -4.82 13.64
CA LEU A 65 -8.24 -5.77 12.81
C LEU A 65 -9.12 -6.90 12.29
N GLU A 66 -10.05 -7.42 13.10
CA GLU A 66 -11.04 -8.41 12.67
C GLU A 66 -11.90 -7.87 11.51
N ILE A 67 -12.29 -6.61 11.54
CA ILE A 67 -13.04 -5.94 10.46
C ILE A 67 -12.16 -5.72 9.22
N GLN A 68 -11.05 -4.99 9.36
CA GLN A 68 -10.25 -4.50 8.23
C GLN A 68 -9.37 -5.56 7.58
N VAL A 69 -8.93 -6.57 8.34
CA VAL A 69 -7.93 -7.55 7.90
C VAL A 69 -8.51 -8.95 7.90
N GLY A 70 -9.25 -9.31 8.95
CA GLY A 70 -9.79 -10.66 9.13
C GLY A 70 -11.11 -10.94 8.41
N GLY A 71 -11.81 -9.93 7.90
CA GLY A 71 -13.15 -10.07 7.30
C GLY A 71 -14.25 -10.52 8.28
N GLN A 72 -13.99 -10.45 9.59
CA GLN A 72 -14.88 -10.90 10.66
C GLN A 72 -15.69 -9.72 11.24
N THR A 73 -16.48 -9.09 10.38
CA THR A 73 -17.18 -7.83 10.70
C THR A 73 -18.08 -7.93 11.92
N VAL A 74 -18.86 -9.01 12.05
CA VAL A 74 -19.82 -9.21 13.16
C VAL A 74 -19.11 -9.33 14.51
N GLU A 75 -18.12 -10.22 14.61
CA GLU A 75 -17.37 -10.42 15.86
C GLU A 75 -16.54 -9.19 16.24
N GLY A 76 -15.98 -8.50 15.25
CA GLY A 76 -15.26 -7.25 15.46
C GLY A 76 -16.17 -6.17 16.03
N ARG A 77 -17.34 -5.94 15.41
CA ARG A 77 -18.36 -4.99 15.90
C ARG A 77 -18.77 -5.29 17.35
N ARG A 78 -19.02 -6.56 17.69
CA ARG A 78 -19.41 -6.95 19.05
C ARG A 78 -18.37 -6.52 20.09
N LYS A 79 -17.09 -6.77 19.82
CA LYS A 79 -15.98 -6.34 20.70
C LYS A 79 -15.90 -4.83 20.82
N LEU A 80 -16.02 -4.12 19.70
CA LEU A 80 -15.98 -2.65 19.68
C LEU A 80 -17.16 -2.03 20.44
N GLN A 81 -18.35 -2.61 20.35
CA GLN A 81 -19.51 -2.13 21.09
C GLN A 81 -19.29 -2.16 22.60
N GLU A 82 -18.60 -3.19 23.12
CA GLU A 82 -18.23 -3.23 24.53
C GLU A 82 -17.24 -2.13 24.92
N VAL A 83 -16.35 -1.72 24.01
CA VAL A 83 -15.45 -0.56 24.22
C VAL A 83 -16.26 0.72 24.30
N VAL A 84 -17.19 0.93 23.38
CA VAL A 84 -18.06 2.12 23.35
C VAL A 84 -18.89 2.23 24.62
N THR A 85 -19.51 1.13 25.06
CA THR A 85 -20.33 1.08 26.28
C THR A 85 -19.51 1.38 27.55
N SER A 86 -18.22 1.01 27.56
CA SER A 86 -17.35 1.31 28.71
C SER A 86 -17.09 2.80 28.92
N GLY A 87 -17.16 3.62 27.85
CA GLY A 87 -17.08 5.08 27.88
C GLY A 87 -15.77 5.71 28.37
N LYS A 88 -14.73 4.92 28.67
CA LYS A 88 -13.50 5.42 29.32
C LYS A 88 -12.31 5.52 28.37
N GLY A 89 -11.58 6.64 28.46
CA GLY A 89 -10.28 6.84 27.82
C GLY A 89 -10.34 7.14 26.32
N VAL A 90 -9.26 6.82 25.61
CA VAL A 90 -9.07 7.11 24.18
C VAL A 90 -9.74 6.10 23.24
N PHE A 91 -10.11 4.93 23.76
CA PHE A 91 -10.60 3.81 22.97
C PHE A 91 -12.02 3.98 22.39
N PRO A 92 -12.98 4.66 23.06
CA PRO A 92 -14.30 4.88 22.48
C PRO A 92 -14.26 5.56 21.12
N LYS A 93 -13.39 6.57 20.92
CA LYS A 93 -13.19 7.26 19.63
C LYS A 93 -12.79 6.27 18.53
N LEU A 94 -11.76 5.48 18.80
CA LEU A 94 -11.26 4.46 17.87
C LEU A 94 -12.33 3.41 17.56
N ALA A 95 -13.06 2.97 18.58
CA ALA A 95 -14.09 1.96 18.43
C ALA A 95 -15.29 2.43 17.60
N VAL A 96 -15.80 3.65 17.84
CA VAL A 96 -16.88 4.18 16.99
C VAL A 96 -16.42 4.37 15.55
N THR A 97 -15.17 4.81 15.32
CA THR A 97 -14.63 4.90 13.96
C THR A 97 -14.54 3.54 13.29
N ALA A 98 -14.04 2.51 13.97
CA ALA A 98 -13.97 1.17 13.40
C ALA A 98 -15.35 0.54 13.15
N ILE A 99 -16.36 0.83 13.98
CA ILE A 99 -17.76 0.45 13.71
C ILE A 99 -18.28 1.16 12.45
N GLY A 100 -18.01 2.46 12.28
CA GLY A 100 -18.38 3.18 11.06
C GLY A 100 -17.68 2.63 9.81
N ILE A 101 -16.44 2.16 9.91
CA ILE A 101 -15.76 1.48 8.79
C ILE A 101 -16.48 0.17 8.43
N ALA A 102 -16.90 -0.59 9.43
CA ALA A 102 -17.71 -1.77 9.18
C ALA A 102 -19.03 -1.41 8.47
N ASP A 103 -19.68 -0.30 8.83
CA ASP A 103 -20.89 0.17 8.14
C ASP A 103 -20.60 0.51 6.67
N LEU A 104 -19.45 1.12 6.37
CA LEU A 104 -19.04 1.37 4.97
C LEU A 104 -18.84 0.09 4.17
N ILE A 105 -18.16 -0.91 4.77
CA ILE A 105 -17.96 -2.23 4.16
C ILE A 105 -19.29 -2.89 3.85
N ASP A 106 -20.26 -2.78 4.77
CA ASP A 106 -21.58 -3.39 4.65
C ASP A 106 -22.53 -2.62 3.70
N GLY A 107 -22.14 -1.44 3.21
CA GLY A 107 -22.98 -0.62 2.32
C GLY A 107 -23.75 0.51 3.02
N GLU A 108 -23.74 0.55 4.34
CA GLU A 108 -24.59 1.38 5.20
C GLU A 108 -23.97 2.77 5.48
N SER A 109 -23.67 3.51 4.40
CA SER A 109 -22.91 4.76 4.48
C SER A 109 -23.57 5.84 5.36
N ARG A 110 -24.90 5.90 5.45
CA ARG A 110 -25.58 6.87 6.33
C ARG A 110 -25.35 6.57 7.80
N THR A 111 -25.42 5.30 8.20
CA THR A 111 -25.11 4.86 9.56
C THR A 111 -23.63 5.06 9.88
N ALA A 112 -22.75 4.83 8.90
CA ALA A 112 -21.33 5.12 9.04
C ALA A 112 -21.06 6.59 9.42
N ASP A 113 -21.78 7.54 8.79
CA ASP A 113 -21.63 8.96 9.08
C ASP A 113 -21.95 9.32 10.54
N GLU A 114 -22.95 8.68 11.14
CA GLU A 114 -23.31 8.89 12.54
C GLU A 114 -22.14 8.50 13.47
N HIS A 115 -21.52 7.35 13.18
CA HIS A 115 -20.36 6.86 13.91
C HIS A 115 -19.12 7.76 13.74
N PHE A 116 -18.84 8.22 12.52
CA PHE A 116 -17.72 9.14 12.29
C PHE A 116 -17.95 10.52 12.91
N LYS A 117 -19.17 11.06 12.85
CA LYS A 117 -19.53 12.31 13.54
C LYS A 117 -19.37 12.19 15.06
N LYS A 118 -19.72 11.03 15.63
CA LYS A 118 -19.48 10.74 17.06
C LYS A 118 -17.99 10.66 17.40
N ALA A 119 -17.14 10.19 16.49
CA ALA A 119 -15.68 10.26 16.67
C ALA A 119 -15.17 11.71 16.67
N ILE A 120 -15.66 12.53 15.73
CA ILE A 120 -15.29 13.94 15.61
C ILE A 120 -15.79 14.77 16.79
N SER A 121 -16.94 14.43 17.39
CA SER A 121 -17.41 15.12 18.60
C SER A 121 -16.51 14.88 19.82
N GLN A 122 -15.69 13.83 19.82
CA GLN A 122 -14.69 13.57 20.85
C GLN A 122 -13.33 14.22 20.53
N ASP A 123 -13.04 14.43 19.24
CA ASP A 123 -11.82 15.05 18.74
C ASP A 123 -12.09 15.71 17.38
N THR A 124 -12.26 17.04 17.41
CA THR A 124 -12.62 17.86 16.25
C THR A 124 -11.60 17.77 15.10
N TYR A 125 -10.35 17.39 15.39
CA TYR A 125 -9.26 17.29 14.41
C TYR A 125 -8.94 15.85 14.01
N TYR A 126 -9.79 14.88 14.39
CA TYR A 126 -9.54 13.47 14.10
C TYR A 126 -9.65 13.16 12.60
N ALA A 127 -8.50 13.21 11.91
CA ALA A 127 -8.38 13.03 10.47
C ALA A 127 -8.99 11.71 9.95
N PRO A 128 -8.79 10.53 10.58
CA PRO A 128 -9.37 9.28 10.09
C PRO A 128 -10.89 9.32 9.93
N ALA A 129 -11.61 9.91 10.89
CA ALA A 129 -13.05 10.04 10.80
C ALA A 129 -13.49 11.00 9.68
N LYS A 130 -12.78 12.11 9.45
CA LYS A 130 -13.05 13.03 8.33
C LYS A 130 -12.79 12.39 6.97
N ILE A 131 -11.70 11.63 6.86
CA ILE A 131 -11.40 10.87 5.63
C ILE A 131 -12.51 9.86 5.36
N ASN A 132 -12.97 9.13 6.38
CA ASN A 132 -14.03 8.15 6.22
C ASN A 132 -15.41 8.78 5.94
N LEU A 133 -15.70 9.99 6.44
CA LEU A 133 -16.86 10.78 5.99
C LEU A 133 -16.77 11.13 4.50
N GLY A 134 -15.57 11.46 4.02
CA GLY A 134 -15.29 11.62 2.59
C GLY A 134 -15.58 10.35 1.80
N ALA A 135 -15.08 9.21 2.26
CA ALA A 135 -15.32 7.90 1.64
C ALA A 135 -16.81 7.51 1.63
N SER A 136 -17.53 7.80 2.72
CA SER A 136 -18.98 7.61 2.85
C SER A 136 -19.76 8.45 1.84
N ALA A 137 -19.42 9.73 1.71
CA ALA A 137 -20.03 10.62 0.75
C ALA A 137 -19.76 10.17 -0.70
N LEU A 138 -18.55 9.68 -1.01
CA LEU A 138 -18.25 9.07 -2.31
C LEU A 138 -19.12 7.85 -2.60
N GLN A 139 -19.41 7.02 -1.60
CA GLN A 139 -20.28 5.84 -1.75
C GLN A 139 -21.71 6.22 -2.07
N ARG A 140 -22.17 7.35 -1.55
CA ARG A 140 -23.47 7.94 -1.84
C ARG A 140 -23.46 8.85 -3.08
N GLN A 141 -22.33 8.95 -3.78
CA GLN A 141 -22.12 9.83 -4.95
C GLN A 141 -22.32 11.33 -4.65
N GLU A 142 -22.17 11.73 -3.40
CA GLU A 142 -22.24 13.12 -2.94
C GLU A 142 -20.86 13.77 -3.07
N TYR A 143 -20.42 13.96 -4.31
CA TYR A 143 -19.03 14.31 -4.62
C TYR A 143 -18.59 15.65 -4.04
N GLN A 144 -19.48 16.64 -3.94
CA GLN A 144 -19.15 17.93 -3.31
C GLN A 144 -18.90 17.76 -1.80
N THR A 145 -19.78 17.05 -1.10
CA THR A 145 -19.62 16.76 0.33
C THR A 145 -18.36 15.93 0.59
N ALA A 146 -18.08 14.94 -0.26
CA ALA A 146 -16.83 14.18 -0.18
C ALA A 146 -15.61 15.08 -0.32
N ARG A 147 -15.61 15.94 -1.35
CA ARG A 147 -14.55 16.90 -1.60
C ARG A 147 -14.33 17.82 -0.40
N ASP A 148 -15.38 18.36 0.21
CA ASP A 148 -15.25 19.30 1.33
C ASP A 148 -14.60 18.65 2.55
N TRP A 149 -15.02 17.42 2.91
CA TRP A 149 -14.37 16.66 3.99
C TRP A 149 -12.91 16.34 3.70
N LEU A 150 -12.62 15.80 2.51
CA LEU A 150 -11.27 15.35 2.14
C LEU A 150 -10.32 16.53 1.95
N TYR A 151 -10.79 17.63 1.33
CA TYR A 151 -10.03 18.86 1.18
C TYR A 151 -9.65 19.44 2.54
N SER A 152 -10.58 19.43 3.52
CA SER A 152 -10.28 19.94 4.87
C SER A 152 -9.11 19.22 5.55
N VAL A 153 -8.92 17.92 5.28
CA VAL A 153 -7.85 17.11 5.85
C VAL A 153 -6.54 17.29 5.06
N VAL A 154 -6.62 17.35 3.73
CA VAL A 154 -5.48 17.64 2.84
C VAL A 154 -4.90 19.03 3.08
N ASP A 155 -5.77 20.04 3.29
CA ASP A 155 -5.37 21.42 3.57
C ASP A 155 -4.66 21.55 4.92
N GLN A 156 -5.02 20.73 5.90
CA GLN A 156 -4.35 20.61 7.20
C GLN A 156 -3.00 19.87 7.14
N GLY A 157 -2.58 19.42 5.94
CA GLY A 157 -1.27 18.81 5.73
C GLY A 157 -1.16 17.36 6.16
N THR A 158 -2.24 16.57 6.06
CA THR A 158 -2.14 15.11 6.24
C THR A 158 -1.13 14.50 5.27
N GLU A 159 -0.44 13.46 5.70
CA GLU A 159 0.38 12.59 4.82
C GLU A 159 -0.39 11.34 4.37
N GLU A 160 -1.67 11.19 4.77
CA GLU A 160 -2.49 10.03 4.45
C GLU A 160 -2.90 10.04 2.96
N GLY A 161 -2.19 9.27 2.14
CA GLY A 161 -2.39 9.21 0.69
C GLY A 161 -3.81 8.80 0.29
N ALA A 162 -4.51 8.05 1.15
CA ALA A 162 -5.91 7.72 0.93
C ALA A 162 -6.81 8.96 0.77
N ALA A 163 -6.57 10.01 1.56
CA ALA A 163 -7.33 11.25 1.49
C ALA A 163 -7.17 11.94 0.12
N TYR A 164 -5.94 11.96 -0.40
CA TYR A 164 -5.60 12.56 -1.69
C TYR A 164 -6.23 11.80 -2.86
N LEU A 165 -6.17 10.47 -2.85
CA LEU A 165 -6.77 9.64 -3.90
C LEU A 165 -8.29 9.75 -3.93
N MET A 166 -8.94 9.72 -2.78
CA MET A 166 -10.39 9.92 -2.69
C MET A 166 -10.79 11.35 -3.09
N LEU A 167 -9.97 12.36 -2.75
CA LEU A 167 -10.22 13.74 -3.18
C LEU A 167 -10.10 13.86 -4.71
N ALA A 168 -9.14 13.16 -5.30
CA ALA A 168 -8.99 13.06 -6.74
C ALA A 168 -10.19 12.37 -7.41
N GLU A 169 -10.71 11.27 -6.83
CA GLU A 169 -11.95 10.62 -7.28
C GLU A 169 -13.14 11.61 -7.23
N ALA A 170 -13.31 12.34 -6.12
CA ALA A 170 -14.37 13.34 -5.98
C ALA A 170 -14.26 14.43 -7.07
N ASN A 171 -13.06 14.97 -7.28
CA ASN A 171 -12.80 16.01 -8.27
C ASN A 171 -13.06 15.54 -9.71
N VAL A 172 -12.66 14.31 -10.06
CA VAL A 172 -12.93 13.74 -11.38
C VAL A 172 -14.44 13.61 -11.62
N ASN A 173 -15.20 13.16 -10.61
CA ASN A 173 -16.65 13.02 -10.75
C ASN A 173 -17.36 14.39 -10.82
N LEU A 174 -16.94 15.38 -10.03
CA LEU A 174 -17.43 16.76 -10.15
C LEU A 174 -17.11 17.36 -11.52
N PHE A 175 -15.91 17.13 -12.06
CA PHE A 175 -15.59 17.52 -13.43
C PHE A 175 -16.51 16.84 -14.45
N LYS A 176 -16.80 15.54 -14.30
CA LYS A 176 -17.70 14.84 -15.22
C LYS A 176 -19.11 15.44 -15.22
N GLN A 177 -19.61 15.87 -14.05
CA GLN A 177 -20.93 16.49 -13.86
C GLN A 177 -20.98 17.93 -14.33
N GLU A 178 -20.04 18.77 -13.88
CA GLU A 178 -20.10 20.22 -14.06
C GLU A 178 -19.22 20.75 -15.20
N LYS A 179 -18.35 19.92 -15.77
CA LYS A 179 -17.36 20.27 -16.81
C LYS A 179 -16.40 21.41 -16.42
N ARG A 180 -16.26 21.71 -15.13
CA ARG A 180 -15.34 22.73 -14.60
C ARG A 180 -13.93 22.18 -14.46
N ARG A 181 -13.01 22.64 -15.31
CA ARG A 181 -11.60 22.20 -15.34
C ARG A 181 -10.86 22.41 -14.01
N SER A 182 -11.26 23.40 -13.23
CA SER A 182 -10.66 23.71 -11.93
C SER A 182 -10.67 22.54 -10.95
N TYR A 183 -11.63 21.61 -11.06
CA TYR A 183 -11.62 20.38 -10.25
C TYR A 183 -10.46 19.46 -10.61
N LEU A 184 -10.19 19.25 -11.91
CA LEU A 184 -9.08 18.41 -12.35
C LEU A 184 -7.74 19.07 -12.03
N GLU A 185 -7.59 20.37 -12.25
CA GLU A 185 -6.37 21.12 -11.93
C GLU A 185 -6.03 21.02 -10.44
N GLN A 186 -7.04 21.14 -9.56
CA GLN A 186 -6.86 20.93 -8.12
C GLN A 186 -6.46 19.49 -7.81
N GLY A 187 -7.14 18.49 -8.37
CA GLY A 187 -6.81 17.08 -8.18
C GLY A 187 -5.38 16.74 -8.61
N GLN A 188 -4.96 17.22 -9.79
CA GLN A 188 -3.61 17.05 -10.32
C GLN A 188 -2.56 17.70 -9.43
N LYS A 189 -2.83 18.93 -8.96
CA LYS A 189 -1.93 19.63 -8.03
C LYS A 189 -1.73 18.85 -6.74
N GLN A 190 -2.81 18.34 -6.15
CA GLN A 190 -2.73 17.61 -4.87
C GLN A 190 -2.04 16.26 -5.02
N LEU A 191 -2.35 15.48 -6.07
CA LEU A 191 -1.64 14.21 -6.32
C LEU A 191 -0.17 14.41 -6.66
N THR A 192 0.15 15.45 -7.43
CA THR A 192 1.56 15.78 -7.73
C THR A 192 2.31 16.14 -6.44
N ARG A 193 1.69 16.90 -5.54
CA ARG A 193 2.25 17.20 -4.22
C ARG A 193 2.47 15.92 -3.41
N LEU A 194 1.48 15.03 -3.35
CA LEU A 194 1.63 13.75 -2.64
C LEU A 194 2.83 12.95 -3.17
N MET A 195 2.93 12.80 -4.50
CA MET A 195 4.02 12.07 -5.15
C MET A 195 5.40 12.73 -4.97
N GLN A 196 5.46 14.00 -4.55
CA GLN A 196 6.70 14.70 -4.19
C GLN A 196 7.06 14.53 -2.71
N THR A 197 6.10 14.20 -1.85
CA THR A 197 6.29 14.12 -0.40
C THR A 197 6.37 12.69 0.12
N THR A 198 5.79 11.72 -0.59
CA THR A 198 5.78 10.31 -0.16
C THR A 198 5.85 9.37 -1.36
N TYR A 199 6.37 8.16 -1.11
CA TYR A 199 6.35 7.04 -2.03
C TYR A 199 5.09 6.16 -1.87
N ASP A 200 4.34 6.34 -0.79
CA ASP A 200 3.07 5.65 -0.58
C ASP A 200 2.05 6.09 -1.64
N TYR A 201 1.24 5.14 -2.13
CA TYR A 201 0.25 5.35 -3.20
C TYR A 201 0.80 5.96 -4.50
N TYR A 202 2.09 5.84 -4.78
CA TYR A 202 2.71 6.48 -5.95
C TYR A 202 2.13 5.96 -7.28
N GLN A 203 1.92 4.65 -7.39
CA GLN A 203 1.36 4.03 -8.60
C GLN A 203 -0.12 4.36 -8.78
N GLU A 204 -0.88 4.35 -7.70
CA GLU A 204 -2.31 4.67 -7.65
C GLU A 204 -2.53 6.15 -8.02
N SER A 205 -1.64 7.03 -7.54
CA SER A 205 -1.63 8.45 -7.90
C SER A 205 -1.30 8.66 -9.37
N ALA A 206 -0.29 7.94 -9.90
CA ALA A 206 0.03 7.97 -11.32
C ALA A 206 -1.14 7.47 -12.19
N LEU A 207 -1.85 6.42 -11.74
CA LEU A 207 -3.06 5.92 -12.41
C LEU A 207 -4.20 6.94 -12.38
N MET A 208 -4.44 7.60 -11.25
CA MET A 208 -5.48 8.61 -11.16
C MET A 208 -5.15 9.84 -12.03
N LEU A 209 -3.88 10.24 -12.11
CA LEU A 209 -3.41 11.28 -13.03
C LEU A 209 -3.58 10.86 -14.50
N ALA A 210 -3.24 9.61 -14.84
CA ALA A 210 -3.50 9.06 -16.18
C ALA A 210 -4.99 9.13 -16.53
N TYR A 211 -5.85 8.80 -15.57
CA TYR A 211 -7.29 8.86 -15.78
C TYR A 211 -7.80 10.30 -15.94
N MET A 212 -7.23 11.26 -15.20
CA MET A 212 -7.52 12.69 -15.38
C MET A 212 -7.11 13.18 -16.77
N ASP A 213 -5.94 12.76 -17.27
CA ASP A 213 -5.48 13.07 -18.63
C ASP A 213 -6.42 12.44 -19.68
N PHE A 214 -6.85 11.20 -19.45
CA PHE A 214 -7.77 10.48 -20.33
C PHE A 214 -9.12 11.20 -20.45
N VAL A 215 -9.73 11.63 -19.34
CA VAL A 215 -11.05 12.28 -19.39
C VAL A 215 -11.06 13.64 -20.08
N VAL A 216 -9.90 14.28 -20.27
CA VAL A 216 -9.75 15.52 -21.05
C VAL A 216 -9.16 15.29 -22.45
N GLY A 217 -8.90 14.04 -22.84
CA GLY A 217 -8.34 13.69 -24.14
C GLY A 217 -6.83 13.96 -24.28
N ASN A 218 -6.09 14.14 -23.18
CA ASN A 218 -4.64 14.33 -23.20
C ASN A 218 -3.91 12.99 -23.33
N LEU A 219 -3.93 12.39 -24.53
CA LEU A 219 -3.37 11.06 -24.77
C LEU A 219 -1.85 10.99 -24.51
N ASP A 220 -1.10 12.07 -24.80
CA ASP A 220 0.34 12.12 -24.49
C ASP A 220 0.60 12.05 -22.98
N GLY A 221 -0.22 12.74 -22.18
CA GLY A 221 -0.19 12.66 -20.73
C GLY A 221 -0.48 11.24 -20.25
N VAL A 222 -1.53 10.61 -20.79
CA VAL A 222 -1.88 9.22 -20.48
C VAL A 222 -0.69 8.31 -20.73
N MET A 223 -0.07 8.36 -21.91
CA MET A 223 1.02 7.45 -22.26
C MET A 223 2.27 7.64 -21.40
N LYS A 224 2.61 8.88 -21.04
CA LYS A 224 3.68 9.15 -20.06
C LYS A 224 3.37 8.53 -18.69
N ARG A 225 2.12 8.61 -18.25
CA ARG A 225 1.70 8.00 -16.98
C ARG A 225 1.63 6.48 -17.05
N VAL A 226 1.27 5.89 -18.20
CA VAL A 226 1.32 4.43 -18.40
C VAL A 226 2.74 3.89 -18.17
N GLU A 227 3.75 4.53 -18.77
CA GLU A 227 5.14 4.14 -18.54
C GLU A 227 5.54 4.25 -17.07
N LEU A 228 5.16 5.35 -16.40
CA LEU A 228 5.44 5.55 -14.98
C LEU A 228 4.78 4.48 -14.10
N ILE A 229 3.51 4.13 -14.35
CA ILE A 229 2.79 3.11 -13.57
C ILE A 229 3.52 1.77 -13.67
N LEU A 230 3.95 1.41 -14.88
CA LEU A 230 4.59 0.13 -15.16
C LEU A 230 6.03 0.06 -14.69
N ASP A 231 6.76 1.18 -14.58
CA ASP A 231 8.19 1.18 -14.18
C ASP A 231 8.42 1.42 -12.68
N VAL A 232 7.36 1.46 -11.87
CA VAL A 232 7.45 1.57 -10.40
C VAL A 232 7.35 0.19 -9.76
N ASP A 233 8.01 0.01 -8.61
CA ASP A 233 7.88 -1.21 -7.80
C ASP A 233 6.40 -1.49 -7.46
N PRO A 234 5.81 -2.61 -7.92
CA PRO A 234 4.43 -2.95 -7.63
C PRO A 234 4.11 -3.11 -6.14
N GLN A 235 5.12 -3.37 -5.31
CA GLN A 235 4.96 -3.55 -3.86
C GLN A 235 5.06 -2.23 -3.09
N MET A 236 5.30 -1.09 -3.76
CA MET A 236 5.58 0.18 -3.09
C MET A 236 4.52 0.53 -2.04
N THR A 237 3.25 0.60 -2.43
CA THR A 237 2.12 0.94 -1.53
C THR A 237 1.95 -0.12 -0.44
N ASP A 238 2.02 -1.40 -0.80
CA ASP A 238 1.86 -2.50 0.17
C ASP A 238 2.99 -2.53 1.21
N ASP A 239 4.18 -2.07 0.85
CA ASP A 239 5.34 -1.93 1.72
C ASP A 239 5.30 -0.64 2.58
N HIS A 240 4.25 0.18 2.51
CA HIS A 240 4.04 1.30 3.43
C HIS A 240 3.01 0.95 4.52
N ARG A 241 3.22 1.52 5.71
CA ARG A 241 2.26 1.45 6.82
C ARG A 241 1.15 2.45 6.58
N HIS A 242 -0.09 2.00 6.73
CA HIS A 242 -1.29 2.83 6.59
C HIS A 242 -2.01 3.05 7.93
N ASP A 243 -2.91 4.02 8.00
CA ASP A 243 -3.74 4.15 9.20
C ASP A 243 -4.80 3.03 9.25
N LEU A 244 -4.80 2.24 10.32
CA LEU A 244 -5.75 1.15 10.56
C LEU A 244 -7.21 1.66 10.68
N PHE A 245 -7.40 2.94 10.99
CA PHE A 245 -8.71 3.58 11.17
C PHE A 245 -9.18 4.35 9.93
N VAL A 246 -8.49 4.20 8.80
CA VAL A 246 -8.93 4.73 7.49
C VAL A 246 -9.45 3.58 6.63
N TYR A 247 -10.64 3.76 6.07
CA TYR A 247 -11.22 2.81 5.12
C TYR A 247 -10.55 2.95 3.75
N ARG A 248 -9.89 1.90 3.27
CA ARG A 248 -9.12 1.93 2.01
C ARG A 248 -9.80 1.20 0.84
N GLY A 249 -10.99 0.63 1.03
CA GLY A 249 -11.64 -0.20 0.01
C GLY A 249 -11.84 0.51 -1.34
N ARG A 250 -12.12 1.83 -1.35
CA ARG A 250 -12.31 2.61 -2.59
C ARG A 250 -11.05 2.83 -3.41
N ILE A 251 -9.89 2.79 -2.76
CA ILE A 251 -8.58 3.04 -3.38
C ILE A 251 -7.75 1.76 -3.47
N SER A 252 -8.36 0.61 -3.17
CA SER A 252 -7.78 -0.70 -3.41
C SER A 252 -7.60 -0.93 -4.91
N TRP A 253 -6.67 -1.82 -5.27
CA TRP A 253 -6.52 -2.22 -6.66
C TRP A 253 -7.74 -2.96 -7.21
N GLU A 254 -8.56 -3.59 -6.37
CA GLU A 254 -9.85 -4.14 -6.80
C GLU A 254 -10.77 -3.02 -7.36
N ALA A 255 -10.85 -1.88 -6.67
CA ALA A 255 -11.63 -0.74 -7.14
C ALA A 255 -10.96 -0.01 -8.31
N LEU A 256 -9.66 0.30 -8.20
CA LEU A 256 -8.91 1.05 -9.21
C LEU A 256 -8.75 0.29 -10.53
N SER A 257 -8.69 -1.04 -10.48
CA SER A 257 -8.58 -1.88 -11.69
C SER A 257 -9.74 -1.65 -12.66
N LYS A 258 -10.96 -1.39 -12.16
CA LYS A 258 -12.14 -1.13 -13.00
C LYS A 258 -11.94 0.13 -13.84
N THR A 259 -11.45 1.20 -13.22
CA THR A 259 -11.11 2.46 -13.89
C THR A 259 -9.95 2.28 -14.86
N CYS A 260 -8.90 1.59 -14.44
CA CYS A 260 -7.73 1.31 -15.27
C CYS A 260 -8.09 0.51 -16.53
N VAL A 261 -8.85 -0.58 -16.39
CA VAL A 261 -9.25 -1.44 -17.51
C VAL A 261 -10.19 -0.71 -18.47
N THR A 262 -11.09 0.12 -17.93
CA THR A 262 -11.98 0.96 -18.76
C THR A 262 -11.17 1.93 -19.60
N MET A 263 -10.23 2.66 -18.98
CA MET A 263 -9.31 3.55 -19.68
C MET A 263 -8.49 2.80 -20.73
N ALA A 264 -7.83 1.71 -20.35
CA ALA A 264 -6.95 0.95 -21.24
C ALA A 264 -7.68 0.31 -22.43
N LYS A 265 -8.97 0.01 -22.30
CA LYS A 265 -9.81 -0.52 -23.39
C LYS A 265 -9.99 0.49 -24.52
N ASP A 266 -10.12 1.77 -24.19
CA ASP A 266 -10.45 2.83 -25.14
C ASP A 266 -9.19 3.50 -25.74
N LEU A 267 -7.99 3.11 -25.27
CA LEU A 267 -6.71 3.53 -25.83
C LEU A 267 -6.29 2.65 -27.01
N GLU A 268 -5.35 3.16 -27.81
CA GLU A 268 -4.68 2.35 -28.83
C GLU A 268 -4.00 1.12 -28.19
N GLN A 269 -4.25 -0.07 -28.75
CA GLN A 269 -3.80 -1.35 -28.18
C GLN A 269 -2.33 -1.64 -28.49
N THR A 270 -1.45 -0.76 -28.01
CA THR A 270 0.00 -0.94 -28.00
C THR A 270 0.43 -2.00 -26.98
N ALA A 271 1.64 -2.54 -27.10
CA ALA A 271 2.15 -3.54 -26.16
C ALA A 271 2.15 -3.03 -24.70
N ARG A 272 2.46 -1.75 -24.47
CA ARG A 272 2.45 -1.13 -23.14
C ARG A 272 1.04 -0.93 -22.58
N VAL A 273 0.05 -0.58 -23.42
CA VAL A 273 -1.36 -0.48 -22.99
C VAL A 273 -1.91 -1.87 -22.64
N LYS A 274 -1.57 -2.90 -23.42
CA LYS A 274 -1.91 -4.28 -23.08
C LYS A 274 -1.25 -4.74 -21.78
N ALA A 275 0.03 -4.38 -21.58
CA ALA A 275 0.75 -4.65 -20.34
C ALA A 275 0.08 -3.95 -19.14
N LEU A 276 -0.32 -2.68 -19.27
CA LEU A 276 -1.08 -1.96 -18.24
C LEU A 276 -2.40 -2.67 -17.92
N ARG A 277 -3.13 -3.11 -18.94
CA ARG A 277 -4.40 -3.83 -18.73
C ARG A 277 -4.18 -5.15 -17.99
N GLY A 278 -3.20 -5.95 -18.40
CA GLY A 278 -2.82 -7.19 -17.70
C GLY A 278 -2.38 -6.92 -16.26
N TYR A 279 -1.57 -5.89 -16.05
CA TYR A 279 -1.12 -5.44 -14.73
C TYR A 279 -2.29 -5.06 -13.81
N CYS A 280 -3.20 -4.20 -14.28
CA CYS A 280 -4.35 -3.75 -13.49
C CYS A 280 -5.32 -4.89 -13.18
N LEU A 281 -5.54 -5.83 -14.10
CA LEU A 281 -6.32 -7.04 -13.85
C LEU A 281 -5.66 -7.91 -12.78
N PHE A 282 -4.34 -8.09 -12.85
CA PHE A 282 -3.59 -8.88 -11.89
C PHE A 282 -3.68 -8.26 -10.49
N ARG A 283 -3.37 -6.96 -10.36
CA ARG A 283 -3.48 -6.22 -9.09
C ARG A 283 -4.90 -6.22 -8.54
N GLY A 284 -5.92 -6.23 -9.41
CA GLY A 284 -7.33 -6.34 -9.04
C GLY A 284 -7.81 -7.77 -8.73
N GLY A 285 -6.93 -8.78 -8.76
CA GLY A 285 -7.25 -10.18 -8.44
C GLY A 285 -7.83 -11.02 -9.58
N ASN A 286 -7.90 -10.50 -10.80
CA ASN A 286 -8.36 -11.26 -11.98
C ASN A 286 -7.18 -11.90 -12.73
N GLU A 287 -6.61 -12.95 -12.14
CA GLU A 287 -5.39 -13.61 -12.62
C GLU A 287 -5.52 -14.20 -14.03
N VAL A 288 -6.69 -14.75 -14.39
CA VAL A 288 -6.90 -15.43 -15.67
C VAL A 288 -6.86 -14.45 -16.84
N GLU A 289 -7.66 -13.38 -16.76
CA GLU A 289 -7.64 -12.36 -17.80
C GLU A 289 -6.32 -11.58 -17.77
N ALA A 290 -5.73 -11.36 -16.59
CA ALA A 290 -4.44 -10.72 -16.47
C ALA A 290 -3.35 -11.45 -17.27
N LEU A 291 -3.25 -12.77 -17.10
CA LEU A 291 -2.26 -13.59 -17.82
C LEU A 291 -2.46 -13.52 -19.33
N LYS A 292 -3.71 -13.58 -19.80
CA LYS A 292 -4.04 -13.45 -21.23
C LYS A 292 -3.55 -12.13 -21.81
N TRP A 293 -3.82 -11.01 -21.15
CA TRP A 293 -3.36 -9.69 -21.60
C TRP A 293 -1.85 -9.52 -21.50
N ALA A 294 -1.23 -10.11 -20.47
CA ALA A 294 0.22 -10.08 -20.31
C ALA A 294 0.94 -10.93 -21.38
N ASP A 295 0.39 -12.10 -21.76
CA ASP A 295 0.88 -12.93 -22.87
C ASP A 295 0.80 -12.18 -24.20
N ASP A 296 -0.35 -11.55 -24.50
CA ASP A 296 -0.54 -10.75 -25.74
C ASP A 296 0.40 -9.53 -25.77
N ALA A 297 0.54 -8.83 -24.63
CA ALA A 297 1.50 -7.74 -24.48
C ALA A 297 2.94 -8.21 -24.77
N ALA A 298 3.37 -9.33 -24.17
CA ALA A 298 4.71 -9.87 -24.33
C ALA A 298 4.99 -10.36 -25.76
N ALA A 299 3.97 -10.87 -26.46
CA ALA A 299 4.04 -11.28 -27.86
C ALA A 299 4.17 -10.09 -28.81
N GLN A 300 3.47 -8.97 -28.53
CA GLN A 300 3.58 -7.73 -29.32
C GLN A 300 4.87 -6.96 -28.99
N GLY A 301 5.25 -6.91 -27.72
CA GLY A 301 6.38 -6.16 -27.16
C GLY A 301 7.61 -7.03 -26.90
N VAL A 302 7.98 -7.91 -27.84
CA VAL A 302 9.08 -8.89 -27.65
C VAL A 302 10.41 -8.22 -27.27
N LYS A 303 10.66 -7.01 -27.78
CA LYS A 303 11.89 -6.24 -27.55
C LYS A 303 11.72 -5.08 -26.55
N ASP A 304 10.54 -4.94 -25.94
CA ASP A 304 10.31 -3.90 -24.93
C ASP A 304 10.65 -4.44 -23.52
N PRO A 305 11.73 -3.97 -22.89
CA PRO A 305 12.14 -4.44 -21.55
C PRO A 305 11.07 -4.24 -20.48
N LEU A 306 10.29 -3.16 -20.55
CA LEU A 306 9.27 -2.85 -19.56
C LEU A 306 8.11 -3.86 -19.66
N VAL A 307 7.67 -4.14 -20.89
CA VAL A 307 6.62 -5.13 -21.15
C VAL A 307 7.05 -6.52 -20.66
N GLN A 308 8.30 -6.92 -20.93
CA GLN A 308 8.82 -8.22 -20.45
C GLN A 308 8.93 -8.27 -18.92
N ALA A 309 9.24 -7.16 -18.25
CA ALA A 309 9.29 -7.08 -16.79
C ALA A 309 7.89 -7.18 -16.15
N VAL A 310 6.91 -6.46 -16.68
CA VAL A 310 5.50 -6.57 -16.23
C VAL A 310 4.98 -7.99 -16.45
N TYR A 311 5.30 -8.59 -17.60
CA TYR A 311 4.94 -9.98 -17.88
C TYR A 311 5.56 -10.96 -16.87
N ALA A 312 6.84 -10.80 -16.54
CA ALA A 312 7.50 -11.59 -15.52
C ALA A 312 6.84 -11.44 -14.14
N TYR A 313 6.46 -10.23 -13.76
CA TYR A 313 5.74 -9.96 -12.51
C TYR A 313 4.38 -10.67 -12.45
N VAL A 314 3.58 -10.61 -13.52
CA VAL A 314 2.29 -11.33 -13.60
C VAL A 314 2.51 -12.84 -13.53
N LEU A 315 3.50 -13.38 -14.25
CA LEU A 315 3.83 -14.81 -14.22
C LEU A 315 4.24 -15.30 -12.82
N ASP A 316 5.09 -14.54 -12.12
CA ASP A 316 5.51 -14.85 -10.74
C ASP A 316 4.29 -14.91 -9.82
N GLY A 317 3.41 -13.91 -9.95
CA GLY A 317 2.18 -13.78 -9.19
C GLY A 317 1.19 -14.95 -9.36
N VAL A 318 1.04 -15.46 -10.57
CA VAL A 318 0.17 -16.62 -10.86
C VAL A 318 0.87 -17.97 -10.63
N GLY A 319 2.09 -17.96 -10.06
CA GLY A 319 2.84 -19.17 -9.69
C GLY A 319 3.58 -19.86 -10.85
N GLN A 320 3.83 -19.16 -11.96
CA GLN A 320 4.59 -19.67 -13.10
C GLN A 320 6.07 -19.25 -13.04
N GLU A 321 6.73 -19.61 -11.93
CA GLU A 321 8.07 -19.15 -11.55
C GLU A 321 9.13 -19.34 -12.65
N THR A 322 9.12 -20.49 -13.34
CA THR A 322 10.09 -20.77 -14.43
C THR A 322 9.93 -19.80 -15.60
N ARG A 323 8.69 -19.56 -16.05
CA ARG A 323 8.41 -18.59 -17.12
C ARG A 323 8.72 -17.17 -16.67
N ALA A 324 8.40 -16.84 -15.42
CA ALA A 324 8.71 -15.55 -14.81
C ALA A 324 10.21 -15.26 -14.83
N SER A 325 11.03 -16.24 -14.41
CA SER A 325 12.50 -16.12 -14.41
C SER A 325 13.06 -15.92 -15.83
N VAL A 326 12.56 -16.64 -16.83
CA VAL A 326 12.96 -16.47 -18.24
C VAL A 326 12.59 -15.08 -18.76
N ALA A 327 11.35 -14.64 -18.53
CA ALA A 327 10.88 -13.32 -18.93
C ALA A 327 11.68 -12.19 -18.26
N LEU A 328 12.00 -12.35 -16.97
CA LEU A 328 12.79 -11.38 -16.21
C LEU A 328 14.25 -11.29 -16.70
N GLY A 329 14.87 -12.44 -17.02
CA GLY A 329 16.20 -12.48 -17.62
C GLY A 329 16.23 -11.72 -18.94
N LYS A 330 15.26 -11.98 -19.82
CA LYS A 330 15.08 -11.26 -21.08
C LYS A 330 14.84 -9.77 -20.88
N ALA A 331 14.01 -9.38 -19.92
CA ALA A 331 13.77 -7.99 -19.58
C ALA A 331 15.06 -7.27 -19.18
N ASN A 332 15.90 -7.90 -18.35
CA ASN A 332 17.18 -7.34 -17.93
C ASN A 332 18.21 -7.25 -19.06
N ASP A 333 18.24 -8.23 -19.96
CA ASP A 333 19.12 -8.19 -21.14
C ASP A 333 18.76 -7.05 -22.09
N LEU A 334 17.46 -6.84 -22.31
CA LEU A 334 16.95 -5.70 -23.07
C LEU A 334 17.19 -4.37 -22.32
N ASN A 335 17.17 -4.38 -20.98
CA ASN A 335 17.30 -3.17 -20.16
C ASN A 335 18.74 -2.65 -20.00
N ARG A 336 19.74 -3.27 -20.65
CA ARG A 336 21.15 -2.84 -20.52
C ARG A 336 21.40 -1.37 -20.91
N LYS A 337 20.52 -0.76 -21.72
CA LYS A 337 20.65 0.62 -22.22
C LYS A 337 19.47 1.54 -21.90
N THR A 338 18.33 1.01 -21.46
CA THR A 338 17.07 1.77 -21.33
C THR A 338 16.85 2.39 -19.95
N LYS A 339 17.71 2.08 -18.96
CA LYS A 339 17.68 2.71 -17.62
C LYS A 339 16.33 2.59 -16.88
N LEU A 340 15.57 1.52 -17.13
CA LEU A 340 14.30 1.27 -16.45
C LEU A 340 14.51 0.66 -15.07
N MET A 341 13.67 1.04 -14.12
CA MET A 341 13.76 0.62 -12.72
C MET A 341 13.18 -0.77 -12.49
N LEU A 342 12.00 -1.06 -13.03
CA LEU A 342 11.26 -2.29 -12.71
C LEU A 342 12.06 -3.57 -12.99
N PRO A 343 12.73 -3.76 -14.15
CA PRO A 343 13.50 -4.99 -14.40
C PRO A 343 14.57 -5.25 -13.33
N LYS A 344 15.20 -4.17 -12.83
CA LYS A 344 16.26 -4.23 -11.81
C LYS A 344 15.69 -4.51 -10.43
N VAL A 345 14.60 -3.83 -10.06
CA VAL A 345 13.88 -4.05 -8.80
C VAL A 345 13.40 -5.49 -8.68
N LEU A 346 12.73 -6.01 -9.72
CA LEU A 346 12.24 -7.40 -9.72
C LEU A 346 13.39 -8.41 -9.62
N GLN A 347 14.49 -8.18 -10.34
CA GLN A 347 15.66 -9.05 -10.28
C GLN A 347 16.33 -9.03 -8.90
N ALA A 348 16.41 -7.86 -8.28
CA ALA A 348 16.96 -7.70 -6.94
C ALA A 348 16.09 -8.41 -5.90
N ARG A 349 14.76 -8.24 -5.94
CA ARG A 349 13.82 -8.97 -5.07
C ARG A 349 13.92 -10.48 -5.26
N PHE A 350 14.02 -10.96 -6.50
CA PHE A 350 14.22 -12.39 -6.78
C PHE A 350 15.49 -12.94 -6.12
N TYR A 351 16.61 -12.22 -6.23
CA TYR A 351 17.86 -12.62 -5.58
C TYR A 351 17.79 -12.54 -4.05
N SER A 352 17.16 -11.50 -3.48
CA SER A 352 16.93 -11.38 -2.05
C SER A 352 16.13 -12.57 -1.50
N ARG A 353 15.02 -12.94 -2.15
CA ARG A 353 14.21 -14.13 -1.77
C ARG A 353 14.97 -15.44 -1.87
N SER A 354 15.97 -15.50 -2.75
CA SER A 354 16.84 -16.66 -2.95
C SER A 354 18.07 -16.68 -2.04
N ASN A 355 18.18 -15.77 -1.07
CA ASN A 355 19.35 -15.58 -0.20
C ASN A 355 20.66 -15.33 -0.98
N LYS A 356 20.57 -14.80 -2.20
CA LYS A 356 21.73 -14.45 -3.04
C LYS A 356 22.10 -12.99 -2.80
N HIS A 357 22.48 -12.66 -1.56
CA HIS A 357 22.65 -11.27 -1.10
C HIS A 357 23.66 -10.45 -1.91
N GLU A 358 24.73 -11.06 -2.43
CA GLU A 358 25.70 -10.38 -3.31
C GLU A 358 25.09 -9.95 -4.65
N LEU A 359 24.32 -10.85 -5.27
CA LEU A 359 23.66 -10.58 -6.54
C LEU A 359 22.51 -9.58 -6.36
N ALA A 360 21.79 -9.69 -5.23
CA ALA A 360 20.78 -8.71 -4.84
C ALA A 360 21.40 -7.33 -4.67
N LEU A 361 22.48 -7.22 -3.88
CA LEU A 361 23.20 -5.96 -3.65
C LEU A 361 23.62 -5.30 -4.96
N LYS A 362 24.17 -6.06 -5.91
CA LYS A 362 24.54 -5.53 -7.23
C LYS A 362 23.33 -4.93 -7.95
N GLN A 363 22.18 -5.59 -7.93
CA GLN A 363 20.98 -5.04 -8.56
C GLN A 363 20.43 -3.83 -7.80
N TRP A 364 20.47 -3.81 -6.48
CA TRP A 364 20.04 -2.66 -5.70
C TRP A 364 20.94 -1.44 -5.90
N LEU A 365 22.25 -1.64 -6.07
CA LEU A 365 23.18 -0.59 -6.48
C LEU A 365 22.88 -0.06 -7.89
N ASP A 366 22.48 -0.92 -8.83
CA ASP A 366 21.99 -0.47 -10.14
C ASP A 366 20.73 0.40 -10.00
N VAL A 367 19.77 0.00 -9.16
CA VAL A 367 18.55 0.77 -8.85
C VAL A 367 18.90 2.14 -8.24
N TYR A 368 19.80 2.16 -7.26
CA TYR A 368 20.29 3.39 -6.65
C TYR A 368 21.05 4.30 -7.64
N GLY A 369 21.79 3.71 -8.59
CA GLY A 369 22.47 4.47 -9.63
C GLY A 369 21.52 5.10 -10.67
N LEU A 370 20.30 4.60 -10.78
CA LEU A 370 19.24 5.18 -11.62
C LEU A 370 18.49 6.29 -10.88
N ASP A 371 18.23 6.10 -9.59
CA ASP A 371 17.61 7.07 -8.70
C ASP A 371 18.22 6.93 -7.30
N ASP A 372 19.06 7.91 -6.92
CA ASP A 372 19.74 7.94 -5.62
C ASP A 372 18.76 8.23 -4.46
N LYS A 373 17.52 8.58 -4.78
CA LYS A 373 16.41 8.71 -3.83
C LYS A 373 15.44 7.52 -3.92
N SER A 374 15.82 6.42 -4.57
CA SER A 374 14.97 5.24 -4.58
C SER A 374 14.87 4.63 -3.18
N ILE A 375 13.72 4.78 -2.52
CA ILE A 375 13.47 4.19 -1.19
C ILE A 375 13.66 2.67 -1.20
N VAL A 376 13.24 2.00 -2.28
CA VAL A 376 13.39 0.55 -2.45
C VAL A 376 14.87 0.20 -2.67
N GLY A 377 15.60 0.99 -3.48
CA GLY A 377 17.03 0.82 -3.70
C GLY A 377 17.83 0.93 -2.41
N LEU A 378 17.67 2.04 -1.67
CA LEU A 378 18.31 2.28 -0.37
C LEU A 378 18.02 1.15 0.62
N THR A 379 16.75 0.74 0.72
CA THR A 379 16.34 -0.31 1.64
C THR A 379 16.93 -1.67 1.25
N GLY A 380 16.91 -2.01 -0.04
CA GLY A 380 17.48 -3.25 -0.56
C GLY A 380 19.00 -3.34 -0.36
N ILE A 381 19.72 -2.20 -0.52
CA ILE A 381 21.15 -2.09 -0.20
C ILE A 381 21.35 -2.32 1.30
N ALA A 382 20.62 -1.60 2.15
CA ALA A 382 20.73 -1.73 3.60
C ALA A 382 20.50 -3.17 4.07
N GLN A 383 19.44 -3.83 3.59
CA GLN A 383 19.15 -5.24 3.88
C GLN A 383 20.26 -6.17 3.41
N SER A 384 20.81 -5.94 2.22
CA SER A 384 21.89 -6.79 1.68
C SER A 384 23.19 -6.64 2.48
N HIS A 385 23.54 -5.42 2.89
CA HIS A 385 24.68 -5.19 3.79
C HIS A 385 24.45 -5.79 5.17
N PHE A 386 23.24 -5.66 5.71
CA PHE A 386 22.86 -6.25 7.00
C PHE A 386 23.01 -7.78 6.99
N ALA A 387 22.46 -8.46 5.96
CA ALA A 387 22.61 -9.91 5.79
C ALA A 387 24.07 -10.37 5.65
N LYS A 388 24.93 -9.50 5.12
CA LYS A 388 26.38 -9.72 5.00
C LYS A 388 27.18 -9.33 6.24
N LYS A 389 26.52 -8.85 7.31
CA LYS A 389 27.14 -8.31 8.54
C LYS A 389 28.01 -7.07 8.33
N ASN A 390 27.78 -6.34 7.24
CA ASN A 390 28.39 -5.04 6.97
C ASN A 390 27.53 -3.94 7.60
N TYR A 391 27.50 -3.91 8.93
CA TYR A 391 26.52 -3.12 9.67
C TYR A 391 26.70 -1.61 9.53
N SER A 392 27.94 -1.13 9.40
CA SER A 392 28.22 0.30 9.22
C SER A 392 27.57 0.84 7.94
N GLU A 393 27.76 0.13 6.83
CA GLU A 393 27.13 0.47 5.54
C GLU A 393 25.61 0.31 5.62
N ALA A 394 25.11 -0.77 6.23
CA ALA A 394 23.67 -0.98 6.41
C ALA A 394 23.01 0.19 7.14
N GLN A 395 23.65 0.70 8.20
CA GLN A 395 23.15 1.83 8.99
C GLN A 395 23.12 3.14 8.19
N SER A 396 24.13 3.41 7.37
CA SER A 396 24.16 4.60 6.51
C SER A 396 22.96 4.61 5.56
N TYR A 397 22.74 3.51 4.83
CA TYR A 397 21.62 3.41 3.88
C TYR A 397 20.26 3.36 4.57
N LEU A 398 20.19 2.77 5.77
CA LEU A 398 18.98 2.78 6.60
C LEU A 398 18.62 4.23 7.00
N PHE A 399 19.60 5.02 7.44
CA PHE A 399 19.39 6.43 7.79
C PHE A 399 18.89 7.25 6.61
N ASP A 400 19.52 7.12 5.44
CA ASP A 400 19.09 7.82 4.23
C ASP A 400 17.67 7.40 3.81
N GLY A 401 17.34 6.11 3.95
CA GLY A 401 15.97 5.62 3.73
C GLY A 401 14.94 6.30 4.64
N PHE A 402 15.20 6.42 5.95
CA PHE A 402 14.26 7.07 6.89
C PHE A 402 14.11 8.58 6.67
N ARG A 403 15.08 9.23 6.04
CA ARG A 403 14.95 10.64 5.62
C ARG A 403 13.96 10.81 4.47
N LEU A 404 13.73 9.76 3.68
CA LEU A 404 12.80 9.76 2.56
C LEU A 404 11.41 9.25 2.93
N SER A 405 11.31 8.18 3.72
CA SER A 405 10.03 7.64 4.16
C SER A 405 10.10 7.00 5.54
N ARG A 406 9.30 7.51 6.47
CA ARG A 406 9.19 6.98 7.84
C ARG A 406 8.15 5.86 7.98
N SER A 407 7.28 5.71 6.99
CA SER A 407 6.22 4.71 6.96
C SER A 407 6.58 3.48 6.13
N TYR A 408 7.74 3.45 5.45
CA TYR A 408 8.17 2.30 4.67
C TYR A 408 8.54 1.12 5.58
N ARG A 409 7.69 0.09 5.59
CA ARG A 409 7.72 -1.06 6.50
C ARG A 409 9.04 -1.83 6.45
N PRO A 410 9.66 -2.08 5.28
CA PRO A 410 10.94 -2.76 5.22
C PRO A 410 12.06 -2.05 6.00
N LEU A 411 12.10 -0.71 6.04
CA LEU A 411 13.04 0.04 6.87
C LEU A 411 12.72 -0.08 8.35
N ILE A 412 11.44 0.05 8.73
CA ILE A 412 11.00 -0.07 10.12
C ILE A 412 11.38 -1.45 10.68
N ARG A 413 11.17 -2.52 9.91
CA ARG A 413 11.58 -3.88 10.29
C ARG A 413 13.09 -3.99 10.48
N LEU A 414 13.87 -3.52 9.51
CA LEU A 414 15.32 -3.59 9.56
C LEU A 414 15.89 -2.79 10.74
N LYS A 415 15.34 -1.61 11.04
CA LYS A 415 15.67 -0.83 12.25
C LYS A 415 15.46 -1.65 13.52
N LYS A 416 14.27 -2.23 13.68
CA LYS A 416 13.93 -3.01 14.89
C LYS A 416 14.80 -4.25 15.04
N GLU A 417 15.14 -4.91 13.95
CA GLU A 417 16.08 -6.03 13.94
C GLU A 417 17.46 -5.57 14.43
N ALA A 418 17.98 -4.48 13.87
CA ALA A 418 19.25 -3.90 14.31
C ALA A 418 19.25 -3.45 15.78
N GLU A 419 18.15 -2.86 16.28
CA GLU A 419 17.98 -2.52 17.70
C GLU A 419 17.98 -3.76 18.61
N ARG A 420 17.32 -4.83 18.18
CA ARG A 420 17.26 -6.11 18.92
C ARG A 420 18.62 -6.81 18.99
N GLU A 421 19.41 -6.70 17.94
CA GLU A 421 20.78 -7.23 17.90
C GLU A 421 21.79 -6.34 18.63
N GLY A 422 21.36 -5.20 19.19
CA GLY A 422 22.24 -4.25 19.89
C GLY A 422 23.17 -3.47 18.94
N LEU A 423 22.87 -3.47 17.64
CA LEU A 423 23.63 -2.78 16.62
C LEU A 423 23.22 -1.31 16.49
N LEU A 424 21.99 -0.98 16.86
CA LEU A 424 21.50 0.39 16.99
C LEU A 424 20.99 0.66 18.41
N PRO A 425 21.19 1.87 18.95
CA PRO A 425 20.48 2.31 20.15
C PRO A 425 18.97 2.18 19.97
N LYS A 426 18.25 1.82 21.04
CA LYS A 426 16.78 1.87 21.02
C LYS A 426 16.31 3.28 20.67
N ASP A 427 15.26 3.36 19.85
CA ASP A 427 14.63 4.61 19.42
C ASP A 427 15.54 5.48 18.52
N SER A 428 16.47 4.85 17.78
CA SER A 428 17.33 5.57 16.82
C SER A 428 16.53 6.08 15.62
N PHE A 429 16.62 7.37 15.30
CA PHE A 429 15.91 8.07 14.20
C PHE A 429 14.44 8.36 14.46
#